data_AF-A0A6N7G468-F1
#
_entry.id   AF-A0A6N7G468-F1
#
_cell.length_a   1.000
_cell.length_b   1.000
_cell.length_c   1.000
_cell.angle_alpha   90.00
_cell.angle_beta   90.00
_cell.angle_gamma   90.00
#
_symmetry.space_group_name_H-M   'P 1'
#
loop_
_entity.id
_entity.type
_entity.pdbx_description
1 polymer ?
#
loop_
_entity_poly.entity_id
_entity_poly.type
_entity_poly.pdbx_seq_one_letter_code
_entity_poly.pdbx_strand_id
1 'polypeptide(L)'
;MTHTVGRDQLDDVSYDQLRQLVGLVDHDPSKDPFPVKAMDAVVFVAGNATQTALFYQFAFGMRLAAYTGPEHGTADHKAYVLTSGSARFVIKGGVKPDSPLLDHHRAHGDGVVDLALEVADVDKCIEHARACGATVLDEPHDVSDEHGTVRMAAIATYGETRHTLVDRSRYDGPYLPGYVAREGTIQRPADGPKRLFQAIDHCVGNVELGKMDYWVDFYHRVMGFVNMAEFVGDDIATEYSALMSKVVSNGNHRVKFPLNEPAVAKKRSQIDEYLEFYGGPGCQHIALATNDIITTVTRMRAAGVEFLAVPDSYYDDPALAERIGQVRVPIETLKKHGILVDRDEDGYLLQLFTKPIGDRPTVFFELIERHGSLGFGKGNFKALFEAIEREQERRGNL
;
A
#
# COMPACT_ATOMS: atom_id res chain seq x y z
N MET A 1 34.57 -4.57 -5.89
CA MET A 1 33.66 -4.29 -7.01
C MET A 1 32.39 -5.06 -6.74
N THR A 2 31.54 -4.48 -5.91
CA THR A 2 30.23 -5.00 -5.55
C THR A 2 29.30 -4.75 -6.74
N HIS A 3 28.72 -5.80 -7.29
CA HIS A 3 27.70 -5.70 -8.33
C HIS A 3 26.44 -5.13 -7.70
N THR A 4 26.34 -3.79 -7.66
CA THR A 4 25.09 -3.10 -7.39
C THR A 4 24.12 -3.47 -8.50
N VAL A 5 22.94 -3.93 -8.09
CA VAL A 5 21.77 -4.23 -8.92
C VAL A 5 21.66 -3.18 -10.04
N GLY A 6 21.48 -3.66 -11.28
CA GLY A 6 21.55 -2.87 -12.50
C GLY A 6 20.80 -1.55 -12.41
N ARG A 7 21.43 -0.49 -12.91
CA ARG A 7 20.88 0.86 -13.13
C ARG A 7 19.76 0.90 -14.19
N ASP A 8 19.17 -0.24 -14.55
CA ASP A 8 18.22 -0.34 -15.62
C ASP A 8 16.80 -0.11 -15.10
N GLN A 9 16.09 0.76 -15.84
CA GLN A 9 14.76 1.28 -15.59
C GLN A 9 13.72 0.16 -15.43
N LEU A 10 13.58 -0.40 -14.24
CA LEU A 10 12.46 -1.30 -13.92
C LEU A 10 11.14 -0.54 -13.81
N ASP A 11 11.23 0.75 -13.55
CA ASP A 11 10.13 1.69 -13.57
C ASP A 11 10.65 2.99 -14.17
N ASP A 12 9.76 3.79 -14.73
CA ASP A 12 10.03 5.12 -15.28
C ASP A 12 10.47 6.16 -14.21
N VAL A 13 11.02 5.66 -13.08
CA VAL A 13 11.46 6.30 -11.84
C VAL A 13 12.87 5.79 -11.52
N SER A 14 13.86 6.67 -11.44
CA SER A 14 15.25 6.29 -11.16
C SER A 14 15.45 5.84 -9.71
N TYR A 15 16.57 5.14 -9.43
CA TYR A 15 16.95 4.78 -8.06
C TYR A 15 17.01 5.99 -7.11
N ASP A 16 17.58 7.11 -7.56
CA ASP A 16 17.66 8.34 -6.77
C ASP A 16 16.28 8.92 -6.48
N GLN A 17 15.36 8.85 -7.46
CA GLN A 17 13.97 9.25 -7.25
C GLN A 17 13.27 8.33 -6.24
N LEU A 18 13.47 7.02 -6.32
CA LEU A 18 12.94 6.09 -5.32
C LEU A 18 13.53 6.34 -3.93
N ARG A 19 14.83 6.64 -3.83
CA ARG A 19 15.47 7.00 -2.55
C ARG A 19 14.79 8.20 -1.90
N GLN A 20 14.45 9.22 -2.68
CA GLN A 20 13.71 10.37 -2.17
C GLN A 20 12.23 10.04 -1.86
N LEU A 21 11.56 9.30 -2.73
CA LEU A 21 10.13 9.03 -2.64
C LEU A 21 9.75 8.07 -1.50
N VAL A 22 10.57 7.04 -1.28
CA VAL A 22 10.28 5.96 -0.33
C VAL A 22 11.38 5.74 0.71
N GLY A 23 12.43 6.56 0.74
CA GLY A 23 13.44 6.50 1.80
C GLY A 23 14.38 5.28 1.74
N LEU A 24 14.84 4.91 0.53
CA LEU A 24 15.73 3.77 0.34
C LEU A 24 17.07 3.92 1.08
N VAL A 25 17.56 2.81 1.61
CA VAL A 25 18.90 2.68 2.21
C VAL A 25 19.72 1.60 1.50
N ASP A 26 21.05 1.71 1.59
CA ASP A 26 21.95 0.73 0.98
C ASP A 26 21.87 -0.62 1.70
N HIS A 27 21.76 -1.72 0.95
CA HIS A 27 21.60 -3.08 1.48
C HIS A 27 22.46 -4.07 0.69
N ASP A 28 23.04 -5.05 1.38
CA ASP A 28 23.76 -6.18 0.77
C ASP A 28 22.84 -7.42 0.71
N PRO A 29 22.23 -7.72 -0.45
CA PRO A 29 21.29 -8.82 -0.57
C PRO A 29 21.97 -10.20 -0.52
N SER A 30 23.30 -10.28 -0.56
CA SER A 30 24.02 -11.58 -0.62
C SER A 30 23.85 -12.41 0.66
N LYS A 31 23.61 -11.74 1.79
CA LYS A 31 23.38 -12.37 3.10
C LYS A 31 21.92 -12.46 3.49
N ASP A 32 21.03 -11.93 2.65
CA ASP A 32 19.60 -11.92 2.89
C ASP A 32 19.02 -13.31 2.53
N PRO A 33 18.43 -14.04 3.49
CA PRO A 33 17.81 -15.33 3.21
C PRO A 33 16.54 -15.17 2.37
N PHE A 34 15.91 -13.99 2.37
CA PHE A 34 14.69 -13.69 1.64
C PHE A 34 14.82 -12.32 0.93
N PRO A 35 15.64 -12.23 -0.15
CA PRO A 35 15.98 -10.96 -0.79
C PRO A 35 14.80 -10.38 -1.58
N VAL A 36 13.95 -9.60 -0.89
CA VAL A 36 12.89 -8.78 -1.50
C VAL A 36 13.49 -7.57 -2.18
N LYS A 37 13.18 -7.39 -3.48
CA LYS A 37 13.61 -6.24 -4.28
C LYS A 37 12.63 -5.08 -4.19
N ALA A 38 11.33 -5.35 -4.30
CA ALA A 38 10.28 -4.34 -4.42
C ALA A 38 8.88 -4.92 -4.15
N MET A 39 7.90 -4.02 -3.98
CA MET A 39 6.49 -4.35 -4.15
C MET A 39 6.21 -4.56 -5.65
N ASP A 40 5.81 -5.76 -6.05
CA ASP A 40 5.48 -6.07 -7.44
C ASP A 40 4.11 -5.52 -7.84
N ALA A 41 3.11 -5.77 -7.01
CA ALA A 41 1.74 -5.32 -7.22
C ALA A 41 0.92 -5.39 -5.93
N VAL A 42 -0.07 -4.51 -5.82
CA VAL A 42 -1.20 -4.70 -4.90
C VAL A 42 -2.36 -5.26 -5.71
N VAL A 43 -2.80 -6.47 -5.37
CA VAL A 43 -3.89 -7.15 -6.08
C VAL A 43 -5.17 -6.98 -5.29
N PHE A 44 -6.17 -6.44 -5.95
CA PHE A 44 -7.50 -6.24 -5.42
C PHE A 44 -8.47 -7.25 -6.01
N VAL A 45 -9.44 -7.64 -5.20
CA VAL A 45 -10.70 -8.20 -5.66
C VAL A 45 -11.75 -7.12 -5.55
N ALA A 46 -12.54 -6.95 -6.62
CA ALA A 46 -13.63 -6.00 -6.68
C ALA A 46 -14.91 -6.67 -7.22
N GLY A 47 -16.07 -6.23 -6.73
CA GLY A 47 -17.36 -6.68 -7.22
C GLY A 47 -17.57 -6.36 -8.70
N ASN A 48 -16.96 -5.27 -9.19
CA ASN A 48 -16.91 -4.93 -10.60
C ASN A 48 -15.55 -4.33 -10.99
N ALA A 49 -14.61 -5.20 -11.38
CA ALA A 49 -13.28 -4.76 -11.79
C ALA A 49 -13.25 -3.80 -12.98
N THR A 50 -14.26 -3.81 -13.86
CA THR A 50 -14.32 -2.87 -15.00
C THR A 50 -14.56 -1.45 -14.51
N GLN A 51 -15.54 -1.25 -13.63
CA GLN A 51 -15.85 0.06 -13.05
C GLN A 51 -14.74 0.52 -12.10
N THR A 52 -14.26 -0.37 -11.23
CA THR A 52 -13.17 -0.06 -10.29
C THR A 52 -11.89 0.33 -11.03
N ALA A 53 -11.55 -0.34 -12.14
CA ALA A 53 -10.41 0.05 -12.95
C ALA A 53 -10.58 1.42 -13.63
N LEU A 54 -11.80 1.78 -14.05
CA LEU A 54 -12.09 3.11 -14.58
C LEU A 54 -11.97 4.19 -13.49
N PHE A 55 -12.44 3.90 -12.28
CA PHE A 55 -12.29 4.79 -11.12
C PHE A 55 -10.82 5.11 -10.85
N TYR A 56 -9.94 4.11 -10.73
CA TYR A 56 -8.52 4.36 -10.48
C TYR A 56 -7.81 5.07 -11.65
N GLN A 57 -8.24 4.84 -12.90
CA GLN A 57 -7.72 5.62 -14.03
C GLN A 57 -8.15 7.08 -13.99
N PHE A 58 -9.42 7.34 -13.69
CA PHE A 58 -9.98 8.70 -13.68
C PHE A 58 -9.57 9.49 -12.43
N ALA A 59 -9.84 8.93 -11.26
CA ALA A 59 -9.70 9.61 -9.98
C ALA A 59 -8.27 9.58 -9.44
N PHE A 60 -7.53 8.49 -9.67
CA PHE A 60 -6.14 8.33 -9.21
C PHE A 60 -5.12 8.57 -10.33
N GLY A 61 -5.58 8.81 -11.57
CA GLY A 61 -4.71 9.13 -12.71
C GLY A 61 -3.81 7.95 -13.16
N MET A 62 -4.14 6.72 -12.77
CA MET A 62 -3.38 5.54 -13.16
C MET A 62 -3.58 5.22 -14.65
N ARG A 63 -2.60 4.54 -15.26
CA ARG A 63 -2.67 4.07 -16.64
C ARG A 63 -3.02 2.59 -16.69
N LEU A 64 -4.03 2.21 -17.48
CA LEU A 64 -4.20 0.81 -17.88
C LEU A 64 -3.01 0.38 -18.73
N ALA A 65 -2.31 -0.66 -18.29
CA ALA A 65 -1.11 -1.18 -18.92
C ALA A 65 -1.35 -2.57 -19.53
N ALA A 66 -2.10 -3.42 -18.84
CA ALA A 66 -2.39 -4.77 -19.31
C ALA A 66 -3.78 -5.24 -18.86
N TYR A 67 -4.28 -6.27 -19.54
CA TYR A 67 -5.60 -6.86 -19.30
C TYR A 67 -5.58 -8.36 -19.57
N THR A 68 -6.37 -9.11 -18.80
CA THR A 68 -6.79 -10.46 -19.19
C THR A 68 -8.26 -10.66 -18.85
N GLY A 69 -8.91 -11.60 -19.54
CA GLY A 69 -10.32 -11.91 -19.37
C GLY A 69 -10.75 -13.08 -20.25
N PRO A 70 -12.06 -13.39 -20.32
CA PRO A 70 -12.56 -14.51 -21.12
C PRO A 70 -12.18 -14.41 -22.59
N GLU A 71 -12.04 -13.18 -23.10
CA GLU A 71 -11.61 -12.89 -24.47
C GLU A 71 -10.15 -13.30 -24.75
N HIS A 72 -9.37 -13.58 -23.69
CA HIS A 72 -7.96 -14.00 -23.73
C HIS A 72 -7.70 -15.32 -22.99
N GLY A 73 -8.73 -16.16 -22.81
CA GLY A 73 -8.58 -17.49 -22.22
C GLY A 73 -8.76 -17.58 -20.70
N THR A 74 -8.92 -16.44 -20.00
CA THR A 74 -9.19 -16.40 -18.55
C THR A 74 -10.69 -16.43 -18.31
N ALA A 75 -11.26 -17.64 -18.22
CA ALA A 75 -12.72 -17.82 -18.25
C ALA A 75 -13.44 -17.40 -16.96
N ASP A 76 -12.76 -17.40 -15.81
CA ASP A 76 -13.40 -17.21 -14.50
C ASP A 76 -13.42 -15.74 -14.03
N HIS A 77 -12.53 -14.88 -14.53
CA HIS A 77 -12.41 -13.49 -14.10
C HIS A 77 -11.89 -12.54 -15.19
N LYS A 78 -12.05 -11.24 -14.95
CA LYS A 78 -11.31 -10.17 -15.65
C LYS A 78 -10.28 -9.58 -14.69
N ALA A 79 -9.11 -9.23 -15.20
CA ALA A 79 -8.09 -8.53 -14.44
C ALA A 79 -7.52 -7.34 -15.22
N TYR A 80 -7.40 -6.19 -14.56
CA TYR A 80 -6.90 -4.95 -15.13
C TYR A 80 -5.63 -4.53 -14.39
N VAL A 81 -4.53 -4.37 -15.11
CA VAL A 81 -3.24 -3.94 -14.55
C VAL A 81 -3.11 -2.44 -14.74
N LEU A 82 -3.15 -1.70 -13.65
CA LEU A 82 -3.03 -0.25 -13.61
C LEU A 82 -1.66 0.14 -13.07
N THR A 83 -1.05 1.18 -13.64
CA THR A 83 0.30 1.63 -13.27
C THR A 83 0.36 3.14 -13.06
N SER A 84 1.18 3.57 -12.09
CA SER A 84 1.59 4.98 -11.94
C SER A 84 3.01 5.07 -11.40
N GLY A 85 3.97 5.36 -12.29
CA GLY A 85 5.38 5.19 -11.95
C GLY A 85 5.68 3.72 -11.68
N SER A 86 6.25 3.43 -10.51
CA SER A 86 6.50 2.07 -10.01
C SER A 86 5.31 1.42 -9.32
N ALA A 87 4.27 2.18 -8.96
CA ALA A 87 3.08 1.60 -8.34
C ALA A 87 2.28 0.80 -9.37
N ARG A 88 1.88 -0.42 -8.99
CA ARG A 88 1.06 -1.32 -9.81
C ARG A 88 -0.11 -1.88 -9.02
N PHE A 89 -1.32 -1.68 -9.52
CA PHE A 89 -2.53 -2.32 -9.01
C PHE A 89 -3.06 -3.33 -10.01
N VAL A 90 -3.49 -4.49 -9.54
CA VAL A 90 -4.19 -5.49 -10.35
C VAL A 90 -5.59 -5.65 -9.81
N ILE A 91 -6.58 -5.13 -10.55
CA ILE A 91 -7.98 -5.18 -10.13
C ILE A 91 -8.64 -6.38 -10.78
N LYS A 92 -9.02 -7.38 -9.97
CA LYS A 92 -9.68 -8.60 -10.42
C LYS A 92 -11.16 -8.60 -10.07
N GLY A 93 -11.99 -9.15 -10.95
CA GLY A 93 -13.43 -9.28 -10.73
C GLY A 93 -13.96 -10.54 -11.37
N GLY A 94 -14.76 -11.30 -10.63
CA GLY A 94 -15.33 -12.56 -11.10
C GLY A 94 -16.27 -12.37 -12.30
N VAL A 95 -16.17 -13.27 -13.27
CA VAL A 95 -17.06 -13.33 -14.44
C VAL A 95 -18.11 -14.41 -14.24
N LYS A 96 -17.68 -15.61 -13.84
CA LYS A 96 -18.61 -16.71 -13.58
C LYS A 96 -19.15 -16.64 -12.15
N PRO A 97 -20.41 -17.03 -11.91
CA PRO A 97 -20.99 -17.02 -10.55
C PRO A 97 -20.25 -17.89 -9.52
N ASP A 98 -19.52 -18.91 -9.98
CA ASP A 98 -18.71 -19.83 -9.17
C ASP A 98 -17.24 -19.40 -9.06
N SER A 99 -16.87 -18.19 -9.52
CA SER A 99 -15.52 -17.67 -9.35
C SER A 99 -15.23 -17.44 -7.87
N PRO A 100 -14.09 -17.94 -7.33
CA PRO A 100 -13.73 -17.75 -5.92
C PRO A 100 -13.47 -16.28 -5.56
N LEU A 101 -13.22 -15.42 -6.56
CA LEU A 101 -13.12 -13.97 -6.33
C LEU A 101 -14.44 -13.38 -5.82
N LEU A 102 -15.58 -13.95 -6.22
CA LEU A 102 -16.88 -13.50 -5.73
C LEU A 102 -17.12 -13.91 -4.27
N ASP A 103 -16.49 -15.00 -3.81
CA ASP A 103 -16.56 -15.41 -2.42
C ASP A 103 -15.77 -14.45 -1.52
N HIS A 104 -14.55 -14.09 -1.95
CA HIS A 104 -13.77 -13.05 -1.26
C HIS A 104 -14.53 -11.71 -1.23
N HIS A 105 -15.06 -11.25 -2.37
CA HIS A 105 -15.83 -10.00 -2.40
C HIS A 105 -17.07 -10.07 -1.50
N ARG A 106 -17.75 -11.22 -1.41
CA ARG A 106 -18.89 -11.40 -0.50
C ARG A 106 -18.45 -11.25 0.96
N ALA A 107 -17.35 -11.88 1.34
CA ALA A 107 -16.81 -11.83 2.69
C ALA A 107 -16.29 -10.43 3.07
N HIS A 108 -15.50 -9.81 2.19
CA HIS A 108 -14.68 -8.64 2.52
C HIS A 108 -15.10 -7.32 1.85
N GLY A 109 -15.92 -7.37 0.80
CA GLY A 109 -16.15 -6.24 -0.12
C GLY A 109 -15.01 -6.07 -1.11
N ASP A 110 -14.89 -4.88 -1.72
CA ASP A 110 -13.71 -4.52 -2.53
C ASP A 110 -12.49 -4.42 -1.60
N GLY A 111 -11.47 -5.24 -1.82
CA GLY A 111 -10.36 -5.40 -0.87
C GLY A 111 -9.07 -5.93 -1.49
N VAL A 112 -7.96 -5.75 -0.78
CA VAL A 112 -6.66 -6.32 -1.15
C VAL A 112 -6.63 -7.80 -0.77
N VAL A 113 -6.20 -8.66 -1.69
CA VAL A 113 -6.00 -10.10 -1.45
C VAL A 113 -4.52 -10.50 -1.52
N ASP A 114 -3.69 -9.71 -2.20
CA ASP A 114 -2.29 -10.03 -2.41
C ASP A 114 -1.43 -8.77 -2.39
N LEU A 115 -0.35 -8.85 -1.62
CA LEU A 115 0.75 -7.89 -1.64
C LEU A 115 1.93 -8.61 -2.29
N ALA A 116 1.95 -8.61 -3.62
CA ALA A 116 2.93 -9.35 -4.41
C ALA A 116 4.30 -8.66 -4.33
N LEU A 117 5.35 -9.47 -4.25
CA LEU A 117 6.73 -9.03 -4.02
C LEU A 117 7.65 -9.53 -5.11
N GLU A 118 8.45 -8.62 -5.66
CA GLU A 118 9.53 -9.00 -6.56
C GLU A 118 10.70 -9.50 -5.72
N VAL A 119 11.20 -10.69 -6.02
CA VAL A 119 12.32 -11.32 -5.32
C VAL A 119 13.47 -11.64 -6.28
N ALA A 120 14.66 -11.89 -5.74
CA ALA A 120 15.79 -12.32 -6.56
C ALA A 120 15.74 -13.80 -6.93
N ASP A 121 15.17 -14.64 -6.06
CA ASP A 121 15.12 -16.10 -6.23
C ASP A 121 13.90 -16.64 -5.46
N VAL A 122 12.88 -17.07 -6.20
CA VAL A 122 11.62 -17.55 -5.62
C VAL A 122 11.82 -18.85 -4.84
N ASP A 123 12.60 -19.78 -5.40
CA ASP A 123 12.82 -21.09 -4.81
C ASP A 123 13.53 -20.98 -3.47
N LYS A 124 14.63 -20.20 -3.42
CA LYS A 124 15.35 -19.91 -2.17
C LYS A 124 14.44 -19.27 -1.11
N CYS A 125 13.60 -18.31 -1.52
CA CYS A 125 12.68 -17.63 -0.60
C CYS A 125 11.65 -18.61 -0.02
N ILE A 126 11.08 -19.50 -0.83
CA ILE A 126 10.11 -20.49 -0.37
C ILE A 126 10.75 -21.57 0.51
N GLU A 127 11.94 -22.07 0.16
CA GLU A 127 12.68 -23.01 1.00
C GLU A 127 12.94 -22.45 2.39
N HIS A 128 13.43 -21.20 2.47
CA HIS A 128 13.65 -20.50 3.73
C HIS A 128 12.34 -20.27 4.49
N ALA A 129 11.31 -19.74 3.83
CA ALA A 129 10.02 -19.48 4.46
C ALA A 129 9.40 -20.74 5.06
N ARG A 130 9.46 -21.86 4.34
CA ARG A 130 9.00 -23.16 4.83
C ARG A 130 9.80 -23.62 6.05
N ALA A 131 11.12 -23.50 6.02
CA ALA A 131 11.98 -23.85 7.14
C ALA A 131 11.67 -22.99 8.40
N CYS A 132 11.20 -21.75 8.20
CA CYS A 132 10.76 -20.85 9.26
C CYS A 132 9.28 -21.00 9.66
N GLY A 133 8.57 -21.99 9.12
CA GLY A 133 7.19 -22.33 9.49
C GLY A 133 6.11 -21.50 8.79
N ALA A 134 6.44 -20.80 7.70
CA ALA A 134 5.43 -20.15 6.86
C ALA A 134 4.56 -21.18 6.15
N THR A 135 3.29 -20.84 5.95
CA THR A 135 2.39 -21.64 5.12
C THR A 135 2.60 -21.28 3.65
N VAL A 136 3.09 -22.24 2.86
CA VAL A 136 3.19 -22.12 1.41
C VAL A 136 1.81 -22.39 0.81
N LEU A 137 1.27 -21.41 0.08
CA LEU A 137 -0.01 -21.49 -0.60
C LEU A 137 0.15 -22.06 -2.01
N ASP A 138 1.14 -21.56 -2.74
CA ASP A 138 1.49 -21.99 -4.10
C ASP A 138 2.97 -22.39 -4.12
N GLU A 139 3.25 -23.65 -4.50
CA GLU A 139 4.63 -24.14 -4.66
C GLU A 139 5.34 -23.44 -5.84
N PRO A 140 6.69 -23.30 -5.82
CA PRO A 140 7.45 -22.70 -6.90
C PRO A 140 7.17 -23.35 -8.26
N HIS A 141 6.68 -22.55 -9.20
CA HIS A 141 6.34 -22.99 -10.55
C HIS A 141 6.66 -21.93 -11.59
N ASP A 142 6.82 -22.38 -12.84
CA ASP A 142 7.01 -21.52 -13.99
C ASP A 142 5.65 -21.24 -14.64
N VAL A 143 5.45 -19.99 -15.04
CA VAL A 143 4.37 -19.58 -15.95
C VAL A 143 5.04 -18.98 -17.18
N SER A 144 4.62 -19.39 -18.38
CA SER A 144 5.30 -19.01 -19.64
C SER A 144 4.31 -18.67 -20.75
N ASP A 145 4.71 -17.76 -21.63
CA ASP A 145 4.09 -17.49 -22.94
C ASP A 145 5.17 -17.07 -23.95
N GLU A 146 4.78 -16.44 -25.07
CA GLU A 146 5.72 -15.97 -26.10
C GLU A 146 6.74 -14.93 -25.62
N HIS A 147 6.50 -14.27 -24.49
CA HIS A 147 7.34 -13.23 -23.90
C HIS A 147 8.35 -13.77 -22.88
N GLY A 148 8.42 -15.09 -22.70
CA GLY A 148 9.38 -15.75 -21.82
C GLY A 148 8.72 -16.43 -20.63
N THR A 149 9.35 -16.37 -19.46
CA THR A 149 8.92 -17.13 -18.28
C THR A 149 9.06 -16.33 -17.00
N VAL A 150 8.04 -16.41 -16.15
CA VAL A 150 8.03 -15.87 -14.79
C VAL A 150 8.05 -17.04 -13.81
N ARG A 151 8.97 -17.01 -12.85
CA ARG A 151 8.96 -17.94 -11.71
C ARG A 151 8.08 -17.34 -10.62
N MET A 152 7.14 -18.13 -10.08
CA MET A 152 6.18 -17.66 -9.09
C MET A 152 5.96 -18.67 -7.98
N ALA A 153 5.61 -18.17 -6.80
CA ALA A 153 5.13 -18.94 -5.65
C ALA A 153 4.30 -18.02 -4.74
N ALA A 154 3.67 -18.55 -3.69
CA ALA A 154 2.97 -17.71 -2.72
C ALA A 154 3.06 -18.27 -1.30
N ILE A 155 3.14 -17.37 -0.32
CA ILE A 155 3.02 -17.69 1.12
C ILE A 155 1.85 -16.92 1.74
N ALA A 156 1.24 -17.49 2.76
CA ALA A 156 0.20 -16.83 3.54
C ALA A 156 0.81 -15.77 4.47
N THR A 157 0.06 -14.69 4.71
CA THR A 157 0.28 -13.77 5.83
C THR A 157 -1.04 -13.60 6.60
N TYR A 158 -1.28 -12.46 7.26
CA TYR A 158 -2.47 -12.19 8.04
C TYR A 158 -3.79 -12.31 7.25
N GLY A 159 -4.80 -12.91 7.89
CA GLY A 159 -6.12 -13.10 7.30
C GLY A 159 -6.10 -13.95 6.03
N GLU A 160 -6.83 -13.53 5.00
CA GLU A 160 -6.76 -14.10 3.65
C GLU A 160 -5.70 -13.43 2.76
N THR A 161 -4.91 -12.49 3.31
CA THR A 161 -3.88 -11.80 2.54
C THR A 161 -2.71 -12.75 2.29
N ARG A 162 -2.16 -12.70 1.07
CA ARG A 162 -0.97 -13.45 0.70
C ARG A 162 0.16 -12.56 0.19
N HIS A 163 1.35 -13.14 0.13
CA HIS A 163 2.49 -12.60 -0.60
C HIS A 163 2.82 -13.54 -1.76
N THR A 164 2.43 -13.15 -2.99
CA THR A 164 2.95 -13.79 -4.20
C THR A 164 4.38 -13.32 -4.44
N LEU A 165 5.31 -14.26 -4.56
CA LEU A 165 6.71 -14.00 -4.90
C LEU A 165 6.89 -14.11 -6.41
N VAL A 166 7.51 -13.10 -7.01
CA VAL A 166 7.65 -12.97 -8.46
C VAL A 166 9.12 -12.78 -8.83
N ASP A 167 9.64 -13.66 -9.68
CA ASP A 167 10.86 -13.41 -10.44
C ASP A 167 10.51 -13.31 -11.93
N ARG A 168 10.55 -12.07 -12.42
CA ARG A 168 10.26 -11.66 -13.80
C ARG A 168 11.53 -11.44 -14.64
N SER A 169 12.70 -11.82 -14.16
CA SER A 169 14.00 -11.55 -14.82
C SER A 169 14.14 -12.17 -16.22
N ARG A 170 13.31 -13.17 -16.55
CA ARG A 170 13.29 -13.90 -17.82
C ARG A 170 12.03 -13.64 -18.64
N TYR A 171 11.37 -12.51 -18.42
CA TYR A 171 10.08 -12.16 -19.02
C TYR A 171 10.04 -10.71 -19.49
N ASP A 172 9.60 -10.47 -20.73
CA ASP A 172 9.52 -9.12 -21.34
C ASP A 172 8.10 -8.66 -21.71
N GLY A 173 7.09 -9.43 -21.29
CA GLY A 173 5.70 -9.17 -21.60
C GLY A 173 5.07 -8.04 -20.77
N PRO A 174 3.79 -7.70 -21.04
CA PRO A 174 3.17 -6.49 -20.51
C PRO A 174 2.91 -6.51 -18.98
N TYR A 175 2.78 -7.70 -18.38
CA TYR A 175 2.72 -7.85 -16.91
C TYR A 175 3.15 -9.25 -16.45
N LEU A 176 2.34 -10.26 -16.74
CA LEU A 176 2.54 -11.68 -16.48
C LEU A 176 2.02 -12.47 -17.69
N PRO A 177 2.44 -13.74 -17.86
CA PRO A 177 1.93 -14.56 -18.95
C PRO A 177 0.40 -14.63 -18.98
N GLY A 178 -0.18 -14.54 -20.18
CA GLY A 178 -1.64 -14.53 -20.37
C GLY A 178 -2.32 -13.17 -20.17
N TYR A 179 -1.54 -12.10 -19.93
CA TYR A 179 -2.01 -10.72 -20.01
C TYR A 179 -1.60 -10.10 -21.35
N VAL A 180 -2.52 -9.35 -21.95
CA VAL A 180 -2.24 -8.58 -23.17
C VAL A 180 -2.04 -7.11 -22.83
N ALA A 181 -1.18 -6.42 -23.59
CA ALA A 181 -1.05 -4.97 -23.50
C ALA A 181 -2.38 -4.30 -23.86
N ARG A 182 -2.84 -3.36 -23.03
CA ARG A 182 -4.09 -2.65 -23.27
C ARG A 182 -4.01 -1.24 -22.72
N GLU A 183 -4.46 -0.27 -23.53
CA GLU A 183 -4.59 1.12 -23.12
C GLU A 183 -6.03 1.47 -22.75
N GLY A 184 -6.16 2.40 -21.80
CA GLY A 184 -7.46 2.92 -21.37
C GLY A 184 -8.01 3.98 -22.32
N THR A 185 -9.31 4.24 -22.24
CA THR A 185 -9.98 5.28 -23.05
C THR A 185 -9.99 6.66 -22.38
N ILE A 186 -9.63 6.74 -21.09
CA ILE A 186 -9.61 7.98 -20.32
C ILE A 186 -8.46 8.87 -20.81
N GLN A 187 -8.82 10.02 -21.37
CA GLN A 187 -7.86 11.02 -21.82
C GLN A 187 -7.35 11.83 -20.62
N ARG A 188 -6.03 11.92 -20.48
CA ARG A 188 -5.42 12.80 -19.48
C ARG A 188 -5.41 14.24 -19.98
N PRO A 189 -5.65 15.23 -19.09
CA PRO A 189 -5.47 16.64 -19.45
C PRO A 189 -4.04 16.88 -19.97
N ALA A 190 -3.91 17.55 -21.11
CA ALA A 190 -2.62 17.81 -21.75
C ALA A 190 -1.70 18.70 -20.88
N ASP A 191 -2.30 19.53 -20.02
CA ASP A 191 -1.67 20.42 -19.04
C ASP A 191 -1.53 19.78 -17.64
N GLY A 192 -1.94 18.52 -17.49
CA GLY A 192 -1.85 17.79 -16.22
C GLY A 192 -0.42 17.33 -15.89
N PRO A 193 -0.11 17.04 -14.62
CA PRO A 193 1.15 16.41 -14.27
C PRO A 193 1.25 15.04 -14.96
N LYS A 194 2.49 14.60 -15.27
CA LYS A 194 2.75 13.28 -15.88
C LYS A 194 2.04 12.15 -15.10
N ARG A 195 1.99 12.28 -13.78
CA ARG A 195 1.29 11.38 -12.86
C ARG A 195 0.95 12.07 -11.55
N LEU A 196 -0.04 11.53 -10.84
CA LEU A 196 -0.45 12.01 -9.52
C LEU A 196 0.40 11.41 -8.38
N PHE A 197 0.89 10.19 -8.54
CA PHE A 197 1.82 9.53 -7.61
C PHE A 197 2.78 8.63 -8.37
N GLN A 198 3.90 8.24 -7.76
CA GLN A 198 5.00 7.52 -8.43
C GLN A 198 5.29 6.13 -7.85
N ALA A 199 4.89 5.85 -6.62
CA ALA A 199 5.23 4.59 -5.94
C ALA A 199 4.24 4.27 -4.82
N ILE A 200 4.27 3.01 -4.38
CA ILE A 200 3.69 2.61 -3.10
C ILE A 200 4.78 2.84 -2.04
N ASP A 201 4.51 3.64 -1.02
CA ASP A 201 5.45 3.88 0.09
C ASP A 201 5.36 2.77 1.14
N HIS A 202 4.14 2.39 1.52
CA HIS A 202 3.88 1.32 2.49
C HIS A 202 2.44 0.80 2.37
N CYS A 203 2.20 -0.42 2.87
CA CYS A 203 0.87 -1.02 2.99
C CYS A 203 0.63 -1.42 4.44
N VAL A 204 -0.50 -1.02 5.02
CA VAL A 204 -0.78 -1.25 6.45
C VAL A 204 -1.72 -2.42 6.61
N GLY A 205 -1.35 -3.37 7.47
CA GLY A 205 -2.17 -4.52 7.85
C GLY A 205 -2.82 -4.31 9.21
N ASN A 206 -4.14 -4.47 9.29
CA ASN A 206 -4.83 -4.57 10.56
C ASN A 206 -4.95 -6.04 10.95
N VAL A 207 -4.56 -6.35 12.18
CA VAL A 207 -4.53 -7.71 12.73
C VAL A 207 -5.31 -7.78 14.05
N GLU A 208 -5.61 -8.98 14.50
CA GLU A 208 -6.42 -9.21 15.70
C GLU A 208 -5.71 -8.72 16.97
N LEU A 209 -6.51 -8.47 18.02
CA LEU A 209 -6.00 -8.10 19.34
C LEU A 209 -4.98 -9.14 19.86
N GLY A 210 -3.78 -8.68 20.21
CA GLY A 210 -2.70 -9.53 20.73
C GLY A 210 -1.99 -10.35 19.66
N LYS A 211 -2.18 -10.02 18.37
CA LYS A 211 -1.52 -10.67 17.24
C LYS A 211 -0.49 -9.79 16.51
N MET A 212 -0.35 -8.52 16.86
CA MET A 212 0.66 -7.64 16.25
C MET A 212 2.06 -8.23 16.37
N ASP A 213 2.50 -8.58 17.59
CA ASP A 213 3.83 -9.15 17.82
C ASP A 213 4.02 -10.50 17.12
N TYR A 214 2.95 -11.32 17.06
CA TYR A 214 2.98 -12.57 16.32
C TYR A 214 3.31 -12.34 14.83
N TRP A 215 2.69 -11.35 14.20
CA TRP A 215 2.91 -11.02 12.80
C TRP A 215 4.22 -10.29 12.56
N VAL A 216 4.65 -9.40 13.47
CA VAL A 216 5.99 -8.81 13.43
C VAL A 216 7.07 -9.90 13.45
N ASP A 217 6.95 -10.85 14.39
CA ASP A 217 7.88 -11.97 14.48
C ASP A 217 7.81 -12.88 13.24
N PHE A 218 6.63 -13.02 12.61
CA PHE A 218 6.50 -13.71 11.33
C PHE A 218 7.37 -13.04 10.27
N TYR A 219 7.25 -11.72 10.06
CA TYR A 219 8.04 -11.00 9.06
C TYR A 219 9.55 -11.03 9.36
N HIS A 220 9.95 -10.97 10.65
CA HIS A 220 11.35 -11.12 11.03
C HIS A 220 11.90 -12.50 10.69
N ARG A 221 11.23 -13.57 11.13
CA ARG A 221 11.72 -14.94 10.95
C ARG A 221 11.65 -15.39 9.49
N VAL A 222 10.51 -15.16 8.83
CA VAL A 222 10.20 -15.70 7.51
C VAL A 222 10.84 -14.89 6.40
N MET A 223 10.86 -13.56 6.54
CA MET A 223 11.29 -12.66 5.46
C MET A 223 12.55 -11.86 5.78
N GLY A 224 13.12 -12.02 6.98
CA GLY A 224 14.30 -11.26 7.39
C GLY A 224 14.06 -9.76 7.55
N PHE A 225 12.80 -9.33 7.66
CA PHE A 225 12.46 -7.92 7.84
C PHE A 225 12.93 -7.43 9.21
N VAL A 226 13.14 -6.13 9.34
CA VAL A 226 13.56 -5.49 10.59
C VAL A 226 12.51 -4.51 11.09
N ASN A 227 12.49 -4.27 12.41
CA ASN A 227 11.66 -3.20 12.98
C ASN A 227 12.22 -1.84 12.59
N MET A 228 11.37 -1.00 12.02
CA MET A 228 11.69 0.35 11.59
C MET A 228 11.15 1.39 12.58
N ALA A 229 9.94 1.16 13.10
CA ALA A 229 9.30 2.04 14.09
C ALA A 229 8.30 1.25 14.94
N GLU A 230 8.07 1.74 16.15
CA GLU A 230 7.06 1.23 17.08
C GLU A 230 6.31 2.40 17.70
N PHE A 231 5.00 2.25 17.82
CA PHE A 231 4.11 3.22 18.41
C PHE A 231 3.19 2.48 19.38
N VAL A 232 3.45 2.64 20.68
CA VAL A 232 2.78 1.89 21.75
C VAL A 232 2.41 2.79 22.92
N GLY A 233 1.41 2.37 23.69
CA GLY A 233 0.95 3.09 24.88
C GLY A 233 0.36 4.47 24.52
N ASP A 234 0.79 5.52 25.25
CA ASP A 234 0.29 6.89 25.09
C ASP A 234 0.74 7.56 23.77
N ASP A 235 1.58 6.89 22.98
CA ASP A 235 2.01 7.40 21.66
C ASP A 235 0.84 7.54 20.68
N ILE A 236 -0.17 6.67 20.80
CA ILE A 236 -1.34 6.63 19.91
C ILE A 236 -2.60 6.33 20.72
N ALA A 237 -3.01 7.30 21.53
CA ALA A 237 -4.29 7.29 22.23
C ALA A 237 -5.00 8.65 22.08
N THR A 238 -6.29 8.61 21.77
CA THR A 238 -7.20 9.75 21.97
C THR A 238 -7.82 9.64 23.36
N GLU A 239 -8.74 10.56 23.70
CA GLU A 239 -9.55 10.42 24.91
C GLU A 239 -10.41 9.13 24.91
N TYR A 240 -10.74 8.60 23.73
CA TYR A 240 -11.77 7.59 23.52
C TYR A 240 -11.24 6.25 23.01
N SER A 241 -10.27 6.25 22.08
CA SER A 241 -9.71 5.03 21.48
C SER A 241 -8.18 5.04 21.42
N ALA A 242 -7.59 3.86 21.19
CA ALA A 242 -6.16 3.69 21.01
C ALA A 242 -5.87 2.54 20.03
N LEU A 243 -4.65 2.50 19.50
CA LEU A 243 -4.08 1.32 18.85
C LEU A 243 -2.59 1.22 19.09
N MET A 244 -2.04 0.06 18.78
CA MET A 244 -0.60 -0.16 18.72
C MET A 244 -0.19 -0.43 17.28
N SER A 245 0.96 0.09 16.88
CA SER A 245 1.49 -0.09 15.53
C SER A 245 2.97 -0.40 15.55
N LYS A 246 3.39 -1.43 14.81
CA LYS A 246 4.79 -1.77 14.56
C LYS A 246 5.06 -1.83 13.07
N VAL A 247 6.13 -1.19 12.63
CA VAL A 247 6.49 -1.17 11.22
C VAL A 247 7.66 -2.11 10.96
N VAL A 248 7.44 -3.09 10.11
CA VAL A 248 8.50 -3.97 9.60
C VAL A 248 8.89 -3.58 8.18
N SER A 249 10.17 -3.74 7.83
CA SER A 249 10.71 -3.31 6.55
C SER A 249 11.77 -4.28 6.02
N ASN A 250 11.86 -4.44 4.70
CA ASN A 250 12.94 -5.21 4.09
C ASN A 250 14.29 -4.46 4.18
N GLY A 251 15.41 -5.14 3.94
CA GLY A 251 16.75 -4.59 4.23
C GLY A 251 17.11 -3.27 3.54
N ASN A 252 16.51 -2.95 2.38
CA ASN A 252 16.73 -1.67 1.68
C ASN A 252 15.66 -0.59 1.97
N HIS A 253 14.75 -0.87 2.89
CA HIS A 253 13.61 -0.05 3.27
C HIS A 253 12.61 0.28 2.15
N ARG A 254 12.62 -0.45 1.03
CA ARG A 254 11.68 -0.22 -0.07
C ARG A 254 10.28 -0.75 0.20
N VAL A 255 10.17 -1.86 0.93
CA VAL A 255 8.90 -2.53 1.24
C VAL A 255 8.68 -2.45 2.74
N LYS A 256 7.60 -1.77 3.12
CA LYS A 256 7.26 -1.48 4.52
C LYS A 256 5.84 -1.95 4.81
N PHE A 257 5.67 -2.66 5.91
CA PHE A 257 4.39 -3.11 6.42
C PHE A 257 4.19 -2.65 7.88
N PRO A 258 3.51 -1.51 8.10
CA PRO A 258 2.93 -1.22 9.39
C PRO A 258 1.86 -2.26 9.73
N LEU A 259 1.91 -2.79 10.95
CA LEU A 259 0.96 -3.76 11.49
C LEU A 259 0.27 -3.13 12.69
N ASN A 260 -1.05 -3.02 12.62
CA ASN A 260 -1.86 -2.42 13.67
C ASN A 260 -2.71 -3.47 14.37
N GLU A 261 -2.80 -3.37 15.69
CA GLU A 261 -3.80 -4.10 16.47
C GLU A 261 -4.64 -3.14 17.32
N PRO A 262 -5.89 -3.48 17.65
CA PRO A 262 -6.70 -2.66 18.55
C PRO A 262 -6.04 -2.58 19.95
N ALA A 263 -6.26 -1.48 20.66
CA ALA A 263 -5.89 -1.34 22.06
C ALA A 263 -7.13 -1.10 22.93
N VAL A 264 -7.09 -1.58 24.17
CA VAL A 264 -8.20 -1.45 25.11
C VAL A 264 -8.38 0.01 25.51
N ALA A 265 -9.55 0.58 25.21
CA ALA A 265 -9.88 1.98 25.48
C ALA A 265 -11.36 2.13 25.89
N LYS A 266 -11.81 3.38 26.14
CA LYS A 266 -13.19 3.67 26.59
C LYS A 266 -14.25 3.37 25.52
N LYS A 267 -13.88 3.56 24.25
CA LYS A 267 -14.72 3.37 23.08
C LYS A 267 -14.05 2.39 22.12
N ARG A 268 -14.80 1.98 21.10
CA ARG A 268 -14.34 0.97 20.15
C ARG A 268 -13.18 1.52 19.29
N SER A 269 -12.10 0.74 19.16
CA SER A 269 -10.99 1.12 18.28
C SER A 269 -11.44 1.07 16.81
N GLN A 270 -10.97 2.01 16.00
CA GLN A 270 -11.13 1.97 14.54
C GLN A 270 -10.55 0.70 13.90
N ILE A 271 -9.59 0.03 14.57
CA ILE A 271 -9.06 -1.27 14.14
C ILE A 271 -10.11 -2.36 14.36
N ASP A 272 -10.86 -2.31 15.47
CA ASP A 272 -12.00 -3.21 15.67
C ASP A 272 -13.13 -2.93 14.67
N GLU A 273 -13.39 -1.66 14.31
CA GLU A 273 -14.33 -1.32 13.21
C GLU A 273 -13.87 -2.01 11.92
N TYR A 274 -12.62 -1.85 11.52
CA TYR A 274 -12.08 -2.52 10.34
C TYR A 274 -12.27 -4.03 10.41
N LEU A 275 -11.86 -4.69 11.50
CA LEU A 275 -11.89 -6.15 11.62
C LEU A 275 -13.33 -6.71 11.51
N GLU A 276 -14.33 -6.01 12.05
CA GLU A 276 -15.73 -6.42 11.91
C GLU A 276 -16.23 -6.26 10.46
N PHE A 277 -16.04 -5.08 9.86
CA PHE A 277 -16.60 -4.80 8.54
C PHE A 277 -15.83 -5.47 7.40
N TYR A 278 -14.53 -5.69 7.59
CA TYR A 278 -13.73 -6.50 6.68
C TYR A 278 -13.97 -8.00 6.92
N GLY A 279 -14.31 -8.43 8.14
CA GLY A 279 -14.54 -9.83 8.47
C GLY A 279 -13.27 -10.60 8.84
N GLY A 280 -12.24 -9.91 9.36
CA GLY A 280 -10.96 -10.47 9.76
C GLY A 280 -9.78 -9.52 9.50
N PRO A 281 -8.53 -10.00 9.65
CA PRO A 281 -7.33 -9.23 9.30
C PRO A 281 -7.23 -8.96 7.81
N GLY A 282 -6.58 -7.86 7.45
CA GLY A 282 -6.36 -7.49 6.05
C GLY A 282 -5.60 -6.18 5.88
N CYS A 283 -5.35 -5.80 4.63
CA CYS A 283 -4.74 -4.51 4.33
C CYS A 283 -5.76 -3.38 4.52
N GLN A 284 -5.47 -2.47 5.43
CA GLN A 284 -6.31 -1.30 5.75
C GLN A 284 -6.06 -0.17 4.75
N HIS A 285 -4.80 0.21 4.55
CA HIS A 285 -4.51 1.30 3.63
C HIS A 285 -3.19 1.12 2.89
N ILE A 286 -3.13 1.78 1.73
CA ILE A 286 -1.97 1.85 0.87
C ILE A 286 -1.54 3.32 0.79
N ALA A 287 -0.30 3.60 1.17
CA ALA A 287 0.30 4.92 1.02
C ALA A 287 0.95 5.08 -0.35
N LEU A 288 0.60 6.17 -1.03
CA LEU A 288 1.02 6.49 -2.38
C LEU A 288 1.96 7.68 -2.35
N ALA A 289 3.22 7.43 -2.70
CA ALA A 289 4.26 8.45 -2.72
C ALA A 289 4.04 9.40 -3.89
N THR A 290 3.94 10.69 -3.60
CA THR A 290 3.88 11.79 -4.57
C THR A 290 4.99 12.80 -4.33
N ASN A 291 5.44 13.48 -5.38
CA ASN A 291 6.37 14.60 -5.30
C ASN A 291 5.67 15.98 -5.32
N ASP A 292 4.34 16.01 -5.50
CA ASP A 292 3.55 17.21 -5.34
C ASP A 292 2.14 16.90 -4.81
N ILE A 293 2.04 16.75 -3.50
CA ILE A 293 0.82 16.43 -2.78
C ILE A 293 -0.27 17.50 -2.96
N ILE A 294 0.10 18.77 -3.15
CA ILE A 294 -0.87 19.86 -3.37
C ILE A 294 -1.63 19.61 -4.67
N THR A 295 -0.90 19.40 -5.76
CA THR A 295 -1.49 19.15 -7.07
C THR A 295 -2.24 17.82 -7.08
N THR A 296 -1.67 16.78 -6.45
CA THR A 296 -2.28 15.45 -6.31
C THR A 296 -3.65 15.54 -5.63
N VAL A 297 -3.71 16.09 -4.42
CA VAL A 297 -4.95 16.28 -3.65
C VAL A 297 -5.95 17.13 -4.42
N THR A 298 -5.49 18.22 -5.04
CA THR A 298 -6.37 19.11 -5.83
C THR A 298 -7.04 18.38 -6.99
N ARG A 299 -6.26 17.60 -7.76
CA ARG A 299 -6.77 16.85 -8.92
C ARG A 299 -7.67 15.70 -8.48
N MET A 300 -7.30 14.96 -7.43
CA MET A 300 -8.12 13.88 -6.88
C MET A 300 -9.46 14.40 -6.35
N ARG A 301 -9.47 15.53 -5.61
CA ARG A 301 -10.72 16.19 -5.19
C ARG A 301 -11.57 16.64 -6.37
N ALA A 302 -10.97 17.22 -7.40
CA ALA A 302 -11.68 17.63 -8.61
C ALA A 302 -12.30 16.42 -9.35
N ALA A 303 -11.72 15.22 -9.21
CA ALA A 303 -12.25 13.97 -9.73
C ALA A 303 -13.24 13.28 -8.77
N GLY A 304 -13.58 13.89 -7.64
CA GLY A 304 -14.58 13.40 -6.69
C GLY A 304 -14.04 12.52 -5.56
N VAL A 305 -12.72 12.39 -5.39
CA VAL A 305 -12.15 11.68 -4.23
C VAL A 305 -12.35 12.51 -2.97
N GLU A 306 -12.97 11.89 -1.96
CA GLU A 306 -13.13 12.48 -0.64
C GLU A 306 -11.95 12.16 0.27
N PHE A 307 -11.61 13.13 1.11
CA PHE A 307 -10.52 13.03 2.09
C PHE A 307 -11.05 13.25 3.50
N LEU A 308 -10.32 12.72 4.49
CA LEU A 308 -10.59 13.00 5.89
C LEU A 308 -10.43 14.50 6.17
N ALA A 309 -11.30 15.02 7.04
CA ALA A 309 -11.27 16.41 7.44
C ALA A 309 -10.35 16.60 8.65
N VAL A 310 -9.31 17.40 8.48
CA VAL A 310 -8.41 17.80 9.57
C VAL A 310 -8.96 19.09 10.20
N PRO A 311 -9.07 19.18 11.54
CA PRO A 311 -9.56 20.38 12.20
C PRO A 311 -8.57 21.55 12.07
N ASP A 312 -9.08 22.77 11.92
CA ASP A 312 -8.28 23.99 11.83
C ASP A 312 -7.33 24.16 13.03
N SER A 313 -7.75 23.71 14.21
CA SER A 313 -6.97 23.76 15.46
C SER A 313 -5.63 23.01 15.37
N TYR A 314 -5.50 22.03 14.47
CA TYR A 314 -4.22 21.36 14.22
C TYR A 314 -3.18 22.34 13.67
N TYR A 315 -3.58 23.20 12.73
CA TYR A 315 -2.69 24.18 12.09
C TYR A 315 -2.44 25.41 12.95
N ASP A 316 -3.41 25.74 13.80
CA ASP A 316 -3.35 26.90 14.69
C ASP A 316 -2.51 26.62 15.96
N ASP A 317 -2.07 25.37 16.18
CA ASP A 317 -1.20 24.99 17.29
C ASP A 317 0.21 25.61 17.15
N PRO A 318 0.63 26.52 18.05
CA PRO A 318 1.96 27.11 18.00
C PRO A 318 3.09 26.08 18.08
N ALA A 319 2.88 24.95 18.76
CA ALA A 319 3.86 23.88 18.87
C ALA A 319 4.07 23.16 17.53
N LEU A 320 3.05 23.14 16.65
CA LEU A 320 3.22 22.61 15.30
C LEU A 320 4.23 23.45 14.52
N ALA A 321 4.07 24.78 14.52
CA ALA A 321 4.95 25.69 13.79
C ALA A 321 6.41 25.62 14.26
N GLU A 322 6.63 25.52 15.58
CA GLU A 322 7.96 25.35 16.17
C GLU A 322 8.61 24.02 15.75
N ARG A 323 7.83 22.93 15.75
CA ARG A 323 8.29 21.57 15.47
C ARG A 323 8.65 21.33 14.01
N ILE A 324 7.88 21.88 13.07
CA ILE A 324 8.06 21.59 11.64
C ILE A 324 9.06 22.52 10.92
N GLY A 325 9.45 23.63 11.55
CA GLY A 325 10.37 24.60 10.95
C GLY A 325 9.96 25.04 9.53
N GLN A 326 10.95 25.16 8.63
CA GLN A 326 10.70 25.53 7.24
C GLN A 326 10.33 24.33 6.36
N VAL A 327 9.17 24.37 5.75
CA VAL A 327 8.67 23.40 4.77
C VAL A 327 8.46 24.08 3.40
N ARG A 328 8.40 23.31 2.30
CA ARG A 328 8.30 23.90 0.94
C ARG A 328 6.99 24.64 0.68
N VAL A 329 5.93 24.33 1.44
CA VAL A 329 4.58 24.88 1.28
C VAL A 329 4.18 25.64 2.56
N PRO A 330 3.65 26.87 2.49
CA PRO A 330 3.16 27.57 3.67
C PRO A 330 2.06 26.79 4.40
N ILE A 331 2.03 26.89 5.74
CA ILE A 331 1.02 26.22 6.58
C ILE A 331 -0.41 26.58 6.18
N GLU A 332 -0.68 27.83 5.81
CA GLU A 332 -2.01 28.24 5.31
C GLU A 332 -2.46 27.47 4.07
N THR A 333 -1.52 27.14 3.18
CA THR A 333 -1.82 26.30 2.02
C THR A 333 -2.06 24.86 2.45
N LEU A 334 -1.27 24.32 3.39
CA LEU A 334 -1.52 22.98 3.93
C LEU A 334 -2.89 22.89 4.61
N LYS A 335 -3.27 23.90 5.41
CA LYS A 335 -4.58 24.07 6.06
C LYS A 335 -5.72 24.07 5.04
N LYS A 336 -5.63 24.90 4.00
CA LYS A 336 -6.61 24.94 2.91
C LYS A 336 -6.83 23.58 2.26
N HIS A 337 -5.78 22.77 2.17
CA HIS A 337 -5.85 21.44 1.58
C HIS A 337 -6.09 20.33 2.62
N GLY A 338 -6.14 20.62 3.92
CA GLY A 338 -6.26 19.61 4.97
C GLY A 338 -5.08 18.65 5.04
N ILE A 339 -3.89 19.04 4.58
CA ILE A 339 -2.69 18.19 4.55
C ILE A 339 -1.96 18.29 5.89
N LEU A 340 -1.63 17.15 6.48
CA LEU A 340 -0.87 17.03 7.72
C LEU A 340 0.63 17.14 7.44
N VAL A 341 1.41 17.61 8.42
CA VAL A 341 2.85 17.78 8.33
C VAL A 341 3.55 17.30 9.59
N ASP A 342 4.56 16.46 9.40
CA ASP A 342 5.44 16.00 10.48
C ASP A 342 6.92 16.17 10.12
N ARG A 343 7.78 16.30 11.13
CA ARG A 343 9.23 16.43 10.99
C ARG A 343 9.95 15.49 11.94
N ASP A 344 10.94 14.79 11.42
CA ASP A 344 11.94 14.02 12.16
C ASP A 344 13.33 14.63 11.99
N GLU A 345 14.37 13.93 12.44
CA GLU A 345 15.76 14.37 12.40
C GLU A 345 16.35 14.46 10.99
N ASP A 346 15.82 13.67 10.04
CA ASP A 346 16.30 13.59 8.65
C ASP A 346 15.56 14.57 7.73
N GLY A 347 14.33 14.95 8.08
CA GLY A 347 13.55 15.88 7.28
C GLY A 347 12.08 15.94 7.68
N TYR A 348 11.22 16.26 6.72
CA TYR A 348 9.77 16.34 6.97
C TYR A 348 8.96 15.55 5.95
N LEU A 349 7.72 15.26 6.30
CA LEU A 349 6.76 14.59 5.44
C LEU A 349 5.42 15.31 5.45
N LEU A 350 4.68 15.17 4.36
CA LEU A 350 3.32 15.67 4.19
C LEU A 350 2.40 14.48 3.94
N GLN A 351 1.24 14.44 4.60
CA GLN A 351 0.32 13.31 4.51
C GLN A 351 -1.13 13.76 4.40
N LEU A 352 -1.94 13.02 3.67
CA LEU A 352 -3.40 13.15 3.71
C LEU A 352 -4.08 11.83 3.35
N PHE A 353 -5.14 11.51 4.07
CA PHE A 353 -5.86 10.25 3.94
C PHE A 353 -7.20 10.48 3.25
N THR A 354 -7.50 9.60 2.31
CA THR A 354 -8.83 9.49 1.69
C THR A 354 -9.85 8.97 2.71
N LYS A 355 -11.13 9.22 2.48
CA LYS A 355 -12.18 8.37 3.08
C LYS A 355 -12.08 6.95 2.49
N PRO A 356 -12.71 5.93 3.10
CA PRO A 356 -12.84 4.62 2.48
C PRO A 356 -13.38 4.75 1.05
N ILE A 357 -12.79 3.99 0.12
CA ILE A 357 -13.14 4.08 -1.32
C ILE A 357 -14.41 3.27 -1.64
N GLY A 358 -14.73 2.27 -0.82
CA GLY A 358 -15.99 1.52 -0.89
C GLY A 358 -16.94 1.87 0.26
N ASP A 359 -18.11 1.23 0.27
CA ASP A 359 -19.15 1.47 1.28
C ASP A 359 -18.73 1.00 2.68
N ARG A 360 -17.92 -0.07 2.76
CA ARG A 360 -17.43 -0.60 4.02
C ARG A 360 -16.29 0.29 4.54
N PRO A 361 -16.22 0.57 5.86
CA PRO A 361 -15.15 1.36 6.48
C PRO A 361 -13.83 0.56 6.57
N THR A 362 -13.32 0.12 5.41
CA THR A 362 -12.20 -0.82 5.30
C THR A 362 -11.04 -0.20 4.55
N VAL A 363 -10.91 -0.42 3.24
CA VAL A 363 -9.76 0.04 2.46
C VAL A 363 -9.84 1.54 2.17
N PHE A 364 -8.77 2.26 2.50
CA PHE A 364 -8.53 3.65 2.09
C PHE A 364 -7.09 3.85 1.62
N PHE A 365 -6.79 5.05 1.15
CA PHE A 365 -5.46 5.45 0.66
C PHE A 365 -4.90 6.62 1.44
N GLU A 366 -3.59 6.61 1.60
CA GLU A 366 -2.79 7.74 2.05
C GLU A 366 -2.04 8.33 0.86
N LEU A 367 -1.99 9.65 0.78
CA LEU A 367 -1.03 10.37 -0.07
C LEU A 367 0.10 10.85 0.81
N ILE A 368 1.33 10.51 0.46
CA ILE A 368 2.53 10.88 1.22
C ILE A 368 3.54 11.56 0.32
N GLU A 369 4.15 12.64 0.81
CA GLU A 369 5.27 13.30 0.16
C GLU A 369 6.41 13.49 1.17
N ARG A 370 7.56 12.90 0.86
CA ARG A 370 8.74 12.90 1.74
C ARG A 370 9.78 13.94 1.29
N HIS A 371 10.33 14.65 2.26
CA HIS A 371 11.46 15.57 2.13
C HIS A 371 12.54 15.18 3.12
N GLY A 372 13.22 14.07 2.86
CA GLY A 372 14.27 13.51 3.73
C GLY A 372 13.76 12.57 4.82
N SER A 373 12.57 12.83 5.36
CA SER A 373 12.00 12.05 6.47
C SER A 373 11.80 10.57 6.13
N LEU A 374 12.30 9.70 7.01
CA LEU A 374 12.11 8.25 6.97
C LEU A 374 10.99 7.76 7.90
N GLY A 375 10.45 8.64 8.75
CA GLY A 375 9.38 8.33 9.70
C GLY A 375 8.00 8.08 9.07
N PHE A 376 6.99 7.93 9.94
CA PHE A 376 5.60 7.61 9.57
C PHE A 376 4.59 8.66 10.01
N GLY A 377 5.06 9.83 10.45
CA GLY A 377 4.18 10.90 10.90
C GLY A 377 3.69 10.70 12.33
N LYS A 378 4.58 10.35 13.28
CA LYS A 378 4.19 10.15 14.69
C LYS A 378 3.36 11.32 15.24
N GLY A 379 3.79 12.55 14.96
CA GLY A 379 3.08 13.75 15.39
C GLY A 379 1.76 14.00 14.66
N ASN A 380 1.54 13.36 13.50
CA ASN A 380 0.29 13.42 12.76
C ASN A 380 -0.74 12.40 13.25
N PHE A 381 -0.31 11.31 13.91
CA PHE A 381 -1.23 10.25 14.32
C PHE A 381 -2.39 10.77 15.15
N LYS A 382 -2.16 11.59 16.18
CA LYS A 382 -3.26 12.12 16.99
C LYS A 382 -4.34 12.82 16.14
N ALA A 383 -3.94 13.73 15.25
CA ALA A 383 -4.87 14.47 14.39
C ALA A 383 -5.58 13.56 13.37
N LEU A 384 -4.86 12.58 12.82
CA LEU A 384 -5.42 11.57 11.94
C LEU A 384 -6.49 10.73 12.65
N PHE A 385 -6.20 10.30 13.88
CA PHE A 385 -7.10 9.46 14.67
C PHE A 385 -8.36 10.21 15.05
N GLU A 386 -8.23 11.44 15.51
CA GLU A 386 -9.39 12.29 15.77
C GLU A 386 -10.24 12.50 14.50
N ALA A 387 -9.63 12.54 13.32
CA ALA A 387 -10.36 12.63 12.06
C ALA A 387 -11.08 11.32 11.69
N ILE A 388 -10.45 10.15 11.92
CA ILE A 388 -11.06 8.84 11.69
C ILE A 388 -12.19 8.58 12.70
N GLU A 389 -11.98 8.86 13.99
CA GLU A 389 -12.99 8.69 15.04
C GLU A 389 -14.25 9.52 14.75
N ARG A 390 -14.11 10.74 14.22
CA ARG A 390 -15.28 11.54 13.80
C ARG A 390 -16.05 10.87 12.68
N GLU A 391 -15.39 10.21 11.73
CA GLU A 391 -16.08 9.44 10.69
C GLU A 391 -16.71 8.16 11.26
N GLN A 392 -16.05 7.47 12.20
CA GLN A 392 -16.59 6.32 12.92
C GLN A 392 -17.84 6.69 13.72
N GLU A 393 -17.83 7.84 14.40
CA GLU A 393 -18.98 8.38 15.14
C GLU A 393 -20.15 8.69 14.18
N ARG A 394 -19.87 9.30 13.02
CA ARG A 394 -20.89 9.56 11.99
C ARG A 394 -21.54 8.28 11.45
N ARG A 395 -20.81 7.16 11.46
CA ARG A 395 -21.33 5.83 11.09
C ARG A 395 -22.09 5.14 12.23
N GLY A 396 -21.99 5.67 13.46
CA GLY A 396 -22.59 5.09 14.66
C GLY A 396 -21.77 3.95 15.28
N ASN A 397 -20.47 3.89 15.00
CA ASN A 397 -19.60 2.76 15.35
C ASN A 397 -18.55 3.07 16.44
N LEU A 398 -18.57 4.27 17.05
CA LEU A 398 -17.57 4.75 18.00
C LEU A 398 -17.93 4.45 19.47
#